data_AF-A0AB34Z2C9-F1
#
_entry.id   AF-A0AB34Z2C9-F1
#
_cell.length_a   1.000
_cell.length_b   1.000
_cell.length_c   1.000
_cell.angle_alpha   90.00
_cell.angle_beta   90.00
_cell.angle_gamma   90.00
#
_symmetry.space_group_name_H-M   'P 1'
#
loop_
_entity.id
_entity.type
_entity.pdbx_description
1 polymer ?
#
loop_
_entity_poly.entity_id
_entity_poly.type
_entity_poly.pdbx_seq_one_letter_code
_entity_poly.pdbx_strand_id
1 'polypeptide(L)'
;MIKKYLIYISLLFFVFEVFPEPTFISQGDSYELDFSSREVDINVNTNSKFNLSFKDESWIYIKSNENGSFIKLIGESYEDGAVFTFQTFKKEGKIKLIFSYQNVKDLSEFNKIVILKITNKFEVKILDGGGSDKSKDIRSKNNLELGRDSINGVTSLEIATRALNLSYINDYKGAIDLLNRYNFNDDKYILLKAEIYYKNKDYLKSYENYLKLKSRCFQSIVFDLIKLGIKLNIKEEVLENARYLVEKNIDFSESVYLEIFEFLLIGGEYEFALNFSSLYFPKYINSSFSDKYSYLLGKLYESESKHKDFLKALHYYKLVIDNYPFSDYYERAKIRYLFLKRFF
;
A
#
# COMPACT_ATOMS: atom_id res chain seq x y z
N MET A 1 -25.00 -43.26 -20.69
CA MET A 1 -24.63 -43.80 -19.36
C MET A 1 -23.11 -43.93 -19.33
N ILE A 2 -22.48 -43.35 -18.32
CA ILE A 2 -21.08 -42.88 -18.27
C ILE A 2 -20.05 -44.02 -18.32
N LYS A 3 -19.09 -43.95 -19.25
CA LYS A 3 -17.85 -44.75 -19.23
C LYS A 3 -16.83 -44.06 -18.31
N LYS A 4 -16.57 -44.65 -17.14
CA LYS A 4 -15.44 -44.30 -16.28
C LYS A 4 -14.22 -45.08 -16.77
N TYR A 5 -13.22 -44.37 -17.31
CA TYR A 5 -11.87 -44.91 -17.45
C TYR A 5 -11.06 -44.49 -16.23
N LEU A 6 -10.72 -45.47 -15.40
CA LEU A 6 -9.61 -45.42 -14.46
C LEU A 6 -8.34 -45.61 -15.27
N ILE A 7 -7.53 -44.56 -15.40
CA ILE A 7 -6.15 -44.68 -15.87
C ILE A 7 -5.24 -44.45 -14.66
N TYR A 8 -4.65 -45.56 -14.24
CA TYR A 8 -3.61 -45.69 -13.25
C TYR A 8 -2.29 -45.49 -13.99
N ILE A 9 -1.53 -44.41 -13.73
CA ILE A 9 -0.14 -44.32 -14.19
C ILE A 9 0.76 -43.81 -13.05
N SER A 10 1.81 -44.59 -12.89
CA SER A 10 2.88 -44.62 -11.89
C SER A 10 3.65 -43.32 -11.68
N LEU A 11 3.81 -42.93 -10.41
CA LEU A 11 4.91 -42.09 -9.94
C LEU A 11 6.20 -42.92 -9.94
N LEU A 12 7.05 -42.68 -10.92
CA LEU A 12 8.43 -43.20 -10.96
C LEU A 12 9.36 -42.07 -10.52
N PHE A 13 9.92 -42.22 -9.31
CA PHE A 13 11.03 -41.40 -8.82
C PHE A 13 12.25 -41.66 -9.72
N PHE A 14 12.74 -40.62 -10.39
CA PHE A 14 14.10 -40.60 -10.90
C PHE A 14 14.89 -39.54 -10.14
N VAL A 15 15.80 -40.03 -9.29
CA VAL A 15 16.94 -39.27 -8.81
C VAL A 15 17.94 -39.24 -9.96
N PHE A 16 18.17 -38.06 -10.53
CA PHE A 16 19.36 -37.81 -11.33
C PHE A 16 20.16 -36.72 -10.65
N GLU A 17 21.21 -37.15 -9.97
CA GLU A 17 22.36 -36.35 -9.62
C GLU A 17 23.15 -36.12 -10.92
N VAL A 18 22.99 -34.95 -11.52
CA VAL A 18 23.84 -34.50 -12.63
C VAL A 18 24.26 -33.09 -12.29
N PHE A 19 25.52 -32.95 -11.89
CA PHE A 19 26.25 -31.70 -11.99
C PHE A 19 26.59 -31.45 -13.46
N PRO A 20 26.20 -30.30 -14.03
CA PRO A 20 27.05 -29.59 -14.95
C PRO A 20 27.61 -28.35 -14.25
N GLU A 21 28.93 -28.22 -14.31
CA GLU A 21 29.69 -27.06 -13.87
C GLU A 21 29.05 -25.76 -14.38
N PRO A 22 28.77 -24.77 -13.50
CA PRO A 22 28.55 -23.41 -13.96
C PRO A 22 29.92 -22.79 -14.25
N THR A 23 30.23 -22.66 -15.53
CA THR A 23 31.28 -21.75 -16.02
C THR A 23 30.99 -20.32 -15.56
N PHE A 24 31.79 -19.87 -14.60
CA PHE A 24 32.05 -18.52 -14.10
C PHE A 24 31.48 -17.33 -14.89
N ILE A 25 30.66 -16.48 -14.22
CA ILE A 25 30.83 -15.02 -14.15
C ILE A 25 30.42 -14.51 -12.73
N SER A 26 31.44 -14.06 -11.98
CA SER A 26 31.49 -13.38 -10.65
C SER A 26 30.31 -13.51 -9.65
N GLN A 27 30.52 -14.34 -8.63
CA GLN A 27 29.84 -14.29 -7.32
C GLN A 27 30.21 -13.01 -6.56
N GLY A 28 29.21 -12.17 -6.32
CA GLY A 28 29.29 -11.03 -5.41
C GLY A 28 28.05 -10.19 -5.61
N ASP A 29 27.12 -10.25 -4.66
CA ASP A 29 25.89 -9.44 -4.60
C ASP A 29 24.69 -9.92 -5.45
N SER A 30 24.44 -11.23 -5.56
CA SER A 30 23.13 -11.74 -6.02
C SER A 30 22.30 -12.25 -4.84
N TYR A 31 21.06 -11.77 -4.71
CA TYR A 31 20.13 -12.15 -3.64
C TYR A 31 18.91 -12.84 -4.23
N GLU A 32 18.62 -14.05 -3.76
CA GLU A 32 17.40 -14.78 -4.11
C GLU A 32 16.29 -14.47 -3.10
N LEU A 33 15.13 -14.07 -3.61
CA LEU A 33 13.97 -13.64 -2.83
C LEU A 33 12.79 -14.59 -3.07
N ASP A 34 12.21 -15.08 -1.97
CA ASP A 34 11.07 -16.00 -1.99
C ASP A 34 9.76 -15.32 -1.55
N PHE A 35 8.69 -16.08 -1.36
CA PHE A 35 7.40 -15.57 -0.88
C PHE A 35 7.27 -15.54 0.65
N SER A 36 8.28 -16.00 1.39
CA SER A 36 8.15 -16.28 2.83
C SER A 36 7.99 -15.03 3.71
N SER A 37 8.50 -13.89 3.23
CA SER A 37 8.40 -12.61 3.93
C SER A 37 8.01 -11.45 3.01
N ARG A 38 7.19 -10.54 3.56
CA ARG A 38 6.77 -9.30 2.89
C ARG A 38 7.87 -8.25 2.84
N GLU A 39 8.80 -8.28 3.80
CA GLU A 39 9.90 -7.33 3.92
C GLU A 39 11.22 -8.08 4.12
N VAL A 40 12.28 -7.62 3.44
CA VAL A 40 13.64 -8.18 3.56
C VAL A 40 14.64 -7.02 3.61
N ASP A 41 15.56 -7.06 4.58
CA ASP A 41 16.69 -6.14 4.67
C ASP A 41 17.90 -6.70 3.90
N ILE A 42 18.51 -5.89 3.04
CA ILE A 42 19.71 -6.26 2.25
C ILE A 42 20.76 -5.17 2.39
N ASN A 43 22.01 -5.56 2.62
CA ASN A 43 23.15 -4.64 2.68
C ASN A 43 23.93 -4.68 1.37
N VAL A 44 24.20 -3.53 0.76
CA VAL A 44 25.02 -3.44 -0.46
C VAL A 44 26.05 -2.33 -0.36
N ASN A 45 27.10 -2.42 -1.16
CA ASN A 45 28.16 -1.43 -1.15
C ASN A 45 27.84 -0.25 -2.05
N THR A 46 28.38 0.93 -1.78
CA THR A 46 28.37 2.04 -2.74
C THR A 46 29.19 1.68 -3.99
N ASN A 47 28.82 2.25 -5.14
CA ASN A 47 29.45 2.02 -6.45
C ASN A 47 29.57 0.54 -6.89
N SER A 48 28.66 -0.32 -6.44
CA SER A 48 28.64 -1.76 -6.75
C SER A 48 27.45 -2.11 -7.64
N LYS A 49 27.51 -3.30 -8.27
CA LYS A 49 26.37 -3.90 -8.96
C LYS A 49 25.85 -5.05 -8.12
N PHE A 50 24.54 -5.20 -8.07
CA PHE A 50 23.89 -6.31 -7.38
C PHE A 50 22.65 -6.75 -8.13
N ASN A 51 22.27 -8.01 -7.94
CA ASN A 51 21.12 -8.64 -8.55
C ASN A 51 20.10 -9.03 -7.47
N LEU A 52 18.83 -8.79 -7.76
CA LEU A 52 17.72 -9.34 -6.99
C LEU A 52 16.97 -10.32 -7.89
N SER A 53 16.90 -11.58 -7.48
CA SER A 53 16.30 -12.67 -8.25
C SER A 53 15.06 -13.20 -7.54
N PHE A 54 13.99 -13.40 -8.29
CA PHE A 54 12.76 -14.01 -7.82
C PHE A 54 12.51 -15.29 -8.62
N LYS A 55 12.01 -16.32 -7.96
CA LYS A 55 11.78 -17.65 -8.57
C LYS A 55 10.76 -17.66 -9.71
N ASP A 56 9.87 -16.67 -9.75
CA ASP A 56 8.77 -16.58 -10.71
C ASP A 56 9.02 -15.36 -11.62
N GLU A 57 8.67 -15.46 -12.88
CA GLU A 57 8.80 -14.39 -13.88
C GLU A 57 7.76 -13.28 -13.70
N SER A 58 6.73 -13.50 -12.87
CA SER A 58 5.61 -12.59 -12.65
C SER A 58 5.89 -11.41 -11.70
N TRP A 59 7.16 -11.20 -11.33
CA TRP A 59 7.57 -10.08 -10.48
C TRP A 59 7.96 -8.87 -11.30
N ILE A 60 7.59 -7.69 -10.81
CA ILE A 60 7.84 -6.41 -11.48
C ILE A 60 8.43 -5.42 -10.49
N TYR A 61 9.52 -4.75 -10.85
CA TYR A 61 10.08 -3.66 -10.05
C TYR A 61 9.31 -2.35 -10.23
N ILE A 62 8.83 -1.77 -9.13
CA ILE A 62 8.18 -0.45 -9.12
C ILE A 62 9.25 0.61 -8.87
N LYS A 63 9.68 1.28 -9.95
CA LYS A 63 10.69 2.34 -9.91
C LYS A 63 10.21 3.54 -9.10
N SER A 64 11.06 4.04 -8.20
CA SER A 64 10.83 5.28 -7.43
C SER A 64 11.88 6.33 -7.79
N ASN A 65 11.42 7.55 -8.10
CA ASN A 65 12.30 8.69 -8.42
C ASN A 65 13.14 9.14 -7.21
N GLU A 66 12.66 8.90 -5.98
CA GLU A 66 13.38 9.23 -4.75
C GLU A 66 14.68 8.40 -4.59
N ASN A 67 14.68 7.20 -5.17
CA ASN A 67 15.83 6.29 -5.14
C ASN A 67 16.91 6.65 -6.17
N GLY A 68 16.63 7.56 -7.10
CA GLY A 68 17.53 7.88 -8.23
C GLY A 68 18.88 8.47 -7.83
N SER A 69 18.98 9.05 -6.63
CA SER A 69 20.26 9.53 -6.08
C SER A 69 21.13 8.43 -5.45
N PHE A 70 20.59 7.22 -5.27
CA PHE A 70 21.22 6.10 -4.59
C PHE A 70 21.52 4.94 -5.53
N ILE A 71 20.59 4.63 -6.44
CA ILE A 71 20.68 3.48 -7.34
C ILE A 71 20.12 3.76 -8.73
N LYS A 72 20.49 2.91 -9.69
CA LYS A 72 19.90 2.83 -11.02
C LYS A 72 19.67 1.37 -11.40
N LEU A 73 18.48 1.05 -11.89
CA LEU A 73 18.21 -0.22 -12.56
C LEU A 73 18.92 -0.21 -13.92
N ILE A 74 19.75 -1.23 -14.18
CA ILE A 74 20.58 -1.33 -15.39
C ILE A 74 20.23 -2.54 -16.28
N GLY A 75 19.42 -3.48 -15.79
CA GLY A 75 18.98 -4.62 -16.58
C GLY A 75 17.87 -5.42 -15.88
N GLU A 76 17.08 -6.11 -16.68
CA GLU A 76 16.04 -7.05 -16.25
C GLU A 76 16.10 -8.30 -17.13
N SER A 77 15.88 -9.48 -16.55
CA SER A 77 15.73 -10.76 -17.26
C SER A 77 14.57 -11.56 -16.68
N TYR A 78 13.91 -12.35 -17.51
CA TYR A 78 12.73 -13.16 -17.16
C TYR A 78 12.82 -14.60 -17.69
N GLU A 79 14.01 -15.05 -18.11
CA GLU A 79 14.19 -16.36 -18.75
C GLU A 79 14.02 -17.52 -17.75
N ASP A 80 14.52 -17.37 -16.52
CA ASP A 80 14.46 -18.36 -15.43
C ASP A 80 14.01 -17.68 -14.12
N GLY A 81 12.83 -17.05 -14.16
CA GLY A 81 12.34 -16.16 -13.10
C GLY A 81 12.77 -14.70 -13.31
N ALA A 82 12.26 -13.79 -12.48
CA ALA A 82 12.53 -12.36 -12.63
C ALA A 82 13.83 -11.95 -11.94
N VAL A 83 14.79 -11.41 -12.71
CA VAL A 83 16.08 -10.92 -12.21
C VAL A 83 16.22 -9.44 -12.50
N PHE A 84 16.50 -8.64 -11.46
CA PHE A 84 16.69 -7.20 -11.54
C PHE A 84 18.12 -6.83 -11.19
N THR A 85 18.84 -6.23 -12.13
CA THR A 85 20.24 -5.79 -11.96
C THR A 85 20.27 -4.30 -11.63
N PHE A 86 20.86 -3.96 -10.49
CA PHE A 86 20.99 -2.58 -10.02
C PHE A 86 22.46 -2.16 -9.92
N GLN A 87 22.71 -0.87 -10.15
CA GLN A 87 23.97 -0.20 -9.89
C GLN A 87 23.76 0.81 -8.75
N THR A 88 24.53 0.70 -7.67
CA THR A 88 24.56 1.72 -6.61
C THR A 88 25.52 2.86 -6.97
N PHE A 89 25.27 4.04 -6.41
CA PHE A 89 26.11 5.22 -6.53
C PHE A 89 26.89 5.50 -5.23
N LYS A 90 27.55 6.67 -5.14
CA LYS A 90 28.38 7.08 -4.00
C LYS A 90 27.58 7.40 -2.72
N LYS A 91 26.27 7.65 -2.84
CA LYS A 91 25.44 8.10 -1.72
C LYS A 91 25.08 6.92 -0.81
N GLU A 92 25.44 7.03 0.46
CA GLU A 92 25.03 6.08 1.51
C GLU A 92 23.62 6.39 2.02
N GLY A 93 22.92 5.36 2.47
CA GLY A 93 21.60 5.53 3.07
C GLY A 93 20.77 4.26 3.08
N LYS A 94 19.56 4.37 3.64
CA LYS A 94 18.57 3.31 3.67
C LYS A 94 17.43 3.67 2.72
N ILE A 95 17.22 2.86 1.69
CA ILE A 95 16.17 3.08 0.68
C ILE A 95 15.22 1.89 0.61
N LYS A 96 14.04 2.09 0.04
CA LYS A 96 13.04 1.03 -0.14
C LYS A 96 12.85 0.75 -1.63
N LEU A 97 12.94 -0.51 -2.00
CA LEU A 97 12.60 -1.04 -3.31
C LEU A 97 11.30 -1.82 -3.17
N ILE A 98 10.38 -1.61 -4.11
CA ILE A 98 9.08 -2.26 -4.10
C ILE A 98 8.98 -3.12 -5.34
N PHE A 99 8.63 -4.39 -5.15
CA PHE A 99 8.37 -5.34 -6.20
C PHE A 99 6.94 -5.81 -6.09
N SER A 100 6.22 -5.86 -7.20
CA SER A 100 4.85 -6.35 -7.28
C SER A 100 4.86 -7.72 -7.94
N TYR A 101 4.28 -8.71 -7.27
CA TYR A 101 3.98 -10.01 -7.87
C TYR A 101 2.59 -9.94 -8.50
N GLN A 102 2.46 -10.36 -9.76
CA GLN A 102 1.20 -10.31 -10.49
C GLN A 102 0.94 -11.62 -11.24
N ASN A 103 0.16 -12.52 -10.65
CA ASN A 103 -0.18 -13.77 -11.30
C ASN A 103 -1.56 -13.69 -11.99
N VAL A 104 -1.54 -13.83 -13.31
CA VAL A 104 -2.74 -13.71 -14.18
C VAL A 104 -3.73 -14.86 -13.95
N LYS A 105 -3.26 -16.02 -13.43
CA LYS A 105 -4.08 -17.22 -13.28
C LYS A 105 -4.94 -17.21 -12.02
N ASP A 106 -4.48 -16.57 -10.95
CA ASP A 106 -5.16 -16.57 -9.65
C ASP A 106 -5.54 -15.18 -9.12
N LEU A 107 -5.28 -14.12 -9.91
CA LEU A 107 -5.56 -12.72 -9.57
C LEU A 107 -4.85 -12.26 -8.28
N SER A 108 -3.82 -12.98 -7.84
CA SER A 108 -3.05 -12.60 -6.66
C SER A 108 -2.12 -11.44 -7.01
N GLU A 109 -2.26 -10.36 -6.25
CA GLU A 109 -1.35 -9.21 -6.29
C GLU A 109 -0.88 -8.90 -4.88
N PHE A 110 0.44 -8.90 -4.68
CA PHE A 110 1.03 -8.40 -3.44
C PHE A 110 2.41 -7.83 -3.68
N ASN A 111 2.79 -6.95 -2.77
CA ASN A 111 4.06 -6.23 -2.84
C ASN A 111 5.08 -6.85 -1.88
N LYS A 112 6.29 -7.07 -2.38
CA LYS A 112 7.48 -7.35 -1.60
C LYS A 112 8.32 -6.07 -1.48
N ILE A 113 8.68 -5.73 -0.26
CA ILE A 113 9.49 -4.57 0.05
C ILE A 113 10.90 -5.04 0.36
N VAL A 114 11.87 -4.60 -0.43
CA VAL A 114 13.29 -4.82 -0.13
C VAL A 114 13.83 -3.51 0.42
N ILE A 115 14.26 -3.57 1.66
CA ILE A 115 14.92 -2.46 2.32
C ILE A 115 16.42 -2.58 2.07
N LEU A 116 16.96 -1.65 1.30
CA LEU A 116 18.35 -1.65 0.92
C LEU A 116 19.14 -0.68 1.80
N LYS A 117 20.12 -1.19 2.54
CA LYS A 117 21.08 -0.39 3.30
C LYS A 117 22.38 -0.31 2.51
N ILE A 118 22.69 0.88 2.01
CA ILE A 118 23.86 1.16 1.18
C ILE A 118 24.94 1.78 2.05
N THR A 119 26.10 1.14 2.13
CA THR A 119 27.24 1.59 2.95
C THR A 119 28.54 1.52 2.16
N ASN A 120 29.50 2.42 2.41
CA ASN A 120 30.85 2.27 1.90
C ASN A 120 31.62 1.26 2.76
N LYS A 121 32.13 0.16 2.16
CA LYS A 121 33.01 -0.77 2.86
C LYS A 121 34.43 -0.19 2.92
N PHE A 122 34.87 0.22 4.10
CA PHE A 122 36.27 0.03 4.49
C PHE A 122 36.35 -1.23 5.35
N GLU A 123 37.33 -2.08 5.06
CA GLU A 123 37.56 -3.34 5.75
C GLU A 123 37.67 -3.19 7.28
N VAL A 124 37.29 -4.28 7.92
CA VAL A 124 37.20 -4.56 9.35
C VAL A 124 38.44 -4.11 10.12
N LYS A 125 38.27 -3.26 11.16
CA LYS A 125 39.19 -3.27 12.31
C LYS A 125 38.72 -4.34 13.28
N ILE A 126 39.42 -5.47 13.27
CA ILE A 126 39.47 -6.37 14.40
C ILE A 126 40.23 -5.62 15.51
N LEU A 127 39.61 -5.45 16.66
CA LEU A 127 40.30 -5.16 17.91
C LEU A 127 39.84 -6.21 18.92
N ASP A 128 40.68 -7.22 19.05
CA ASP A 128 40.75 -8.08 20.22
C ASP A 128 41.30 -7.30 21.43
N GLY A 129 40.84 -7.70 22.61
CA GLY A 129 41.36 -7.33 23.93
C GLY A 129 40.61 -6.15 24.57
N GLY A 130 40.04 -6.22 25.77
CA GLY A 130 40.14 -7.19 26.87
C GLY A 130 39.92 -6.42 28.18
N GLY A 131 39.22 -7.02 29.15
CA GLY A 131 39.09 -6.55 30.54
C GLY A 131 37.87 -5.65 30.80
N SER A 132 36.88 -6.10 31.60
CA SER A 132 36.82 -5.98 33.07
C SER A 132 36.69 -4.51 33.49
N ASP A 133 35.64 -4.02 34.16
CA ASP A 133 35.10 -4.51 35.43
C ASP A 133 33.75 -3.81 35.78
N LYS A 134 32.90 -4.55 36.49
CA LYS A 134 31.88 -4.18 37.52
C LYS A 134 31.08 -2.86 37.54
N SER A 135 29.78 -3.09 37.77
CA SER A 135 28.84 -2.35 38.65
C SER A 135 28.27 -1.03 38.09
N LYS A 136 27.01 -0.63 38.29
CA LYS A 136 26.00 -0.90 39.32
C LYS A 136 24.59 -0.87 38.71
N ASP A 137 23.70 -1.62 39.36
CA ASP A 137 22.25 -1.45 39.36
C ASP A 137 21.80 0.02 39.42
N ILE A 138 20.88 0.42 38.54
CA ILE A 138 19.77 1.29 38.92
C ILE A 138 18.49 0.72 38.28
N ARG A 139 17.80 -0.09 39.09
CA ARG A 139 16.35 -0.29 39.00
C ARG A 139 15.67 1.07 39.09
N SER A 140 14.92 1.47 38.07
CA SER A 140 13.81 2.41 38.22
C SER A 140 12.54 1.72 37.78
N LYS A 141 11.93 1.02 38.74
CA LYS A 141 10.50 0.71 38.71
C LYS A 141 9.78 1.99 39.10
N ASN A 142 9.13 2.64 38.14
CA ASN A 142 8.00 3.50 38.46
C ASN A 142 6.72 2.76 38.08
N ASN A 143 6.37 1.79 38.94
CA ASN A 143 4.98 1.40 39.11
C ASN A 143 4.30 2.56 39.83
N LEU A 144 3.64 3.44 39.07
CA LEU A 144 2.64 4.33 39.64
C LEU A 144 1.28 3.63 39.52
N GLU A 145 1.07 2.64 40.39
CA GLU A 145 -0.28 2.30 40.83
C GLU A 145 -0.79 3.50 41.62
N LEU A 146 -1.56 4.36 40.96
CA LEU A 146 -2.43 5.30 41.65
C LEU A 146 -3.81 4.69 41.72
N GLY A 147 -4.23 4.52 42.97
CA GLY A 147 -5.39 3.75 43.38
C GLY A 147 -6.70 4.28 42.82
N ARG A 148 -7.65 3.36 42.84
CA ARG A 148 -9.07 3.68 42.97
C ARG A 148 -9.25 4.61 44.17
N ASP A 149 -10.13 5.59 43.96
CA ASP A 149 -10.84 6.42 44.95
C ASP A 149 -10.54 7.91 44.87
N SER A 150 -11.20 8.59 43.92
CA SER A 150 -12.06 9.76 44.22
C SER A 150 -12.65 10.30 42.91
N ILE A 151 -13.89 9.90 42.62
CA ILE A 151 -14.76 10.56 41.65
C ILE A 151 -15.07 11.94 42.23
N ASN A 152 -14.49 13.00 41.66
CA ASN A 152 -15.04 14.37 41.67
C ASN A 152 -14.28 15.27 40.67
N GLY A 153 -14.96 15.69 39.60
CA GLY A 153 -14.65 16.93 38.86
C GLY A 153 -13.99 16.84 37.49
N VAL A 154 -13.44 15.70 37.06
CA VAL A 154 -12.75 15.63 35.76
C VAL A 154 -13.75 15.65 34.61
N THR A 155 -13.69 16.70 33.79
CA THR A 155 -14.62 16.90 32.66
C THR A 155 -14.11 16.24 31.37
N SER A 156 -15.02 15.90 30.46
CA SER A 156 -14.67 15.41 29.11
C SER A 156 -13.78 16.41 28.36
N LEU A 157 -14.04 17.71 28.53
CA LEU A 157 -13.27 18.79 27.92
C LEU A 157 -11.81 18.81 28.39
N GLU A 158 -11.59 18.65 29.69
CA GLU A 158 -10.24 18.62 30.25
C GLU A 158 -9.43 17.44 29.71
N ILE A 159 -10.02 16.24 29.70
CA ILE A 159 -9.37 15.04 29.16
C ILE A 159 -9.13 15.16 27.65
N ALA A 160 -10.12 15.66 26.90
CA ALA A 160 -9.97 15.90 25.47
C ALA A 160 -8.82 16.88 25.17
N THR A 161 -8.71 17.98 25.93
CA THR A 161 -7.63 18.97 25.78
C THR A 161 -6.26 18.36 26.04
N ARG A 162 -6.12 17.56 27.09
CA ARG A 162 -4.87 16.85 27.41
C ARG A 162 -4.50 15.84 26.31
N ALA A 163 -5.47 15.07 25.81
CA ALA A 163 -5.25 14.13 24.71
C ALA A 163 -4.86 14.83 23.40
N LEU A 164 -5.47 15.98 23.12
CA LEU A 164 -5.12 16.84 21.98
C LEU A 164 -3.66 17.34 22.07
N ASN A 165 -3.23 17.78 23.26
CA ASN A 165 -1.84 18.21 23.48
C ASN A 165 -0.85 17.08 23.23
N LEU A 166 -1.15 15.85 23.66
CA LEU A 166 -0.35 14.66 23.34
C LEU A 166 -0.34 14.38 21.83
N SER A 167 -1.48 14.53 21.15
CA SER A 167 -1.56 14.42 19.69
C SER A 167 -0.69 15.46 18.97
N TYR A 168 -0.53 16.68 19.50
CA TYR A 168 0.30 17.71 18.85
C TYR A 168 1.80 17.40 18.90
N ILE A 169 2.24 16.63 19.89
CA ILE A 169 3.61 16.12 19.97
C ILE A 169 3.77 14.73 19.33
N ASN A 170 2.77 14.28 18.55
CA ASN A 170 2.68 12.97 17.90
C ASN A 170 2.64 11.77 18.88
N ASP A 171 2.35 11.98 20.16
CA ASP A 171 2.13 10.89 21.12
C ASP A 171 0.67 10.37 21.04
N TYR A 172 0.35 9.75 19.91
CA TYR A 172 -1.00 9.22 19.68
C TYR A 172 -1.34 8.05 20.61
N LYS A 173 -0.34 7.23 21.00
CA LYS A 173 -0.54 6.11 21.91
C LYS A 173 -0.87 6.60 23.32
N GLY A 174 -0.11 7.56 23.85
CA GLY A 174 -0.41 8.19 25.14
C GLY A 174 -1.76 8.90 25.14
N ALA A 175 -2.12 9.57 24.04
CA ALA A 175 -3.43 10.18 23.88
C ALA A 175 -4.56 9.14 23.90
N ILE A 176 -4.40 8.01 23.18
CA ILE A 176 -5.36 6.90 23.18
C ILE A 176 -5.50 6.28 24.57
N ASP A 177 -4.38 6.02 25.25
CA ASP A 177 -4.38 5.44 26.60
C ASP A 177 -5.11 6.35 27.58
N LEU A 178 -4.91 7.67 27.48
CA LEU A 178 -5.64 8.65 28.27
C LEU A 178 -7.15 8.63 27.94
N LEU A 179 -7.51 8.61 26.66
CA LEU A 179 -8.91 8.60 26.20
C LEU A 179 -9.63 7.26 26.46
N ASN A 180 -8.92 6.17 26.68
CA ASN A 180 -9.50 4.87 26.98
C ASN A 180 -9.79 4.67 28.47
N ARG A 181 -9.17 5.47 29.36
CA ARG A 181 -9.45 5.44 30.80
C ARG A 181 -10.83 5.98 31.17
N TYR A 182 -11.47 6.73 30.26
CA TYR A 182 -12.76 7.35 30.47
C TYR A 182 -13.76 6.93 29.38
N ASN A 183 -15.04 6.90 29.73
CA ASN A 183 -16.13 6.53 28.83
C ASN A 183 -17.19 7.63 28.76
N PHE A 184 -16.78 8.83 28.36
CA PHE A 184 -17.70 9.95 28.19
C PHE A 184 -18.55 9.74 26.92
N ASN A 185 -19.88 9.88 27.04
CA ASN A 185 -20.81 9.85 25.92
C ASN A 185 -21.03 11.27 25.34
N ASP A 186 -19.94 11.99 25.11
CA ASP A 186 -19.93 13.32 24.51
C ASP A 186 -19.47 13.22 23.05
N ASP A 187 -20.19 13.86 22.13
CA ASP A 187 -19.94 13.67 20.69
C ASP A 187 -18.55 14.21 20.29
N LYS A 188 -18.10 15.33 20.86
CA LYS A 188 -16.76 15.89 20.59
C LYS A 188 -15.67 14.99 21.13
N TYR A 189 -15.89 14.38 22.30
CA TYR A 189 -14.97 13.42 22.89
C TYR A 189 -14.81 12.16 22.02
N ILE A 190 -15.93 11.60 21.54
CA ILE A 190 -15.92 10.43 20.67
C ILE A 190 -15.28 10.76 19.31
N LEU A 191 -15.56 11.95 18.77
CA LEU A 191 -14.95 12.42 17.52
C LEU A 191 -13.42 12.53 17.64
N LEU A 192 -12.93 13.22 18.67
CA LEU A 192 -11.50 13.32 18.95
C LEU A 192 -10.85 11.94 19.07
N LYS A 193 -11.51 11.02 19.78
CA LYS A 193 -11.03 9.65 19.92
C LYS A 193 -10.92 8.96 18.56
N ALA A 194 -11.92 9.11 17.70
CA ALA A 194 -11.88 8.56 16.33
C ALA A 194 -10.73 9.15 15.50
N GLU A 195 -10.53 10.47 15.56
CA GLU A 195 -9.45 11.16 14.85
C GLU A 195 -8.05 10.73 15.32
N ILE A 196 -7.85 10.58 16.64
CA ILE A 196 -6.55 10.14 17.18
C ILE A 196 -6.27 8.69 16.79
N TYR A 197 -7.28 7.80 16.83
CA TYR A 197 -7.12 6.44 16.31
C TYR A 197 -6.77 6.44 14.81
N TYR A 198 -7.39 7.31 14.02
CA TYR A 198 -7.06 7.47 12.60
C TYR A 198 -5.60 7.88 12.41
N LYS A 199 -5.11 8.90 13.15
CA LYS A 199 -3.71 9.37 13.11
C LYS A 199 -2.73 8.28 13.56
N ASN A 200 -3.12 7.45 14.52
CA ASN A 200 -2.36 6.28 14.97
C ASN A 200 -2.43 5.09 14.00
N LYS A 201 -3.15 5.20 12.87
CA LYS A 201 -3.37 4.16 11.86
C LYS A 201 -4.17 2.95 12.35
N ASP A 202 -4.88 3.08 13.46
CA ASP A 202 -5.86 2.09 13.91
C ASP A 202 -7.22 2.44 13.32
N TYR A 203 -7.37 2.12 12.03
CA TYR A 203 -8.56 2.48 11.26
C TYR A 203 -9.82 1.77 11.76
N LEU A 204 -9.70 0.54 12.27
CA LEU A 204 -10.83 -0.21 12.80
C LEU A 204 -11.38 0.48 14.05
N LYS A 205 -10.54 0.84 15.02
CA LYS A 205 -10.99 1.56 16.22
C LYS A 205 -11.48 2.97 15.89
N SER A 206 -10.88 3.63 14.91
CA SER A 206 -11.39 4.91 14.41
C SER A 206 -12.81 4.76 13.89
N TYR A 207 -13.04 3.80 13.00
CA TYR A 207 -14.34 3.50 12.40
C TYR A 207 -15.40 3.12 13.45
N GLU A 208 -15.07 2.25 14.40
CA GLU A 208 -15.97 1.91 15.52
C GLU A 208 -16.44 3.15 16.31
N ASN A 209 -15.58 4.17 16.47
CA ASN A 209 -15.97 5.40 17.17
C ASN A 209 -16.83 6.31 16.28
N TYR A 210 -16.53 6.44 15.00
CA TYR A 210 -17.40 7.18 14.06
C TYR A 210 -18.80 6.54 13.95
N LEU A 211 -18.92 5.22 13.97
CA LEU A 211 -20.22 4.54 13.95
C LEU A 211 -21.11 4.91 15.14
N LYS A 212 -20.54 5.18 16.32
CA LYS A 212 -21.30 5.64 17.50
C LYS A 212 -21.92 7.03 17.31
N LEU A 213 -21.38 7.80 16.36
CA LEU A 213 -21.84 9.15 15.99
C LEU A 213 -22.77 9.14 14.77
N LYS A 214 -22.90 8.02 14.04
CA LYS A 214 -23.65 7.93 12.77
C LYS A 214 -25.10 8.42 12.90
N SER A 215 -25.78 8.16 14.01
CA SER A 215 -27.17 8.63 14.20
C SER A 215 -27.32 10.11 14.57
N ARG A 216 -26.26 10.74 15.10
CA ARG A 216 -26.30 12.10 15.69
C ARG A 216 -25.60 13.14 14.82
N CYS A 217 -24.51 12.76 14.18
CA CYS A 217 -23.57 13.67 13.51
C CYS A 217 -23.27 13.26 12.07
N PHE A 218 -24.15 12.49 11.42
CA PHE A 218 -23.90 11.86 10.12
C PHE A 218 -23.31 12.81 9.07
N GLN A 219 -23.96 13.96 8.87
CA GLN A 219 -23.53 14.96 7.88
C GLN A 219 -22.10 15.44 8.09
N SER A 220 -21.67 15.57 9.35
CA SER A 220 -20.32 16.02 9.69
C SER A 220 -19.25 14.93 9.57
N ILE A 221 -19.63 13.65 9.51
CA ILE A 221 -18.69 12.52 9.51
C ILE A 221 -18.76 11.65 8.25
N VAL A 222 -19.66 11.94 7.31
CA VAL A 222 -19.89 11.11 6.12
C VAL A 222 -18.62 10.88 5.30
N PHE A 223 -17.78 11.91 5.16
CA PHE A 223 -16.50 11.79 4.45
C PHE A 223 -15.48 10.95 5.21
N ASP A 224 -15.47 11.03 6.55
CA ASP A 224 -14.61 10.19 7.38
C ASP A 224 -15.01 8.71 7.28
N LEU A 225 -16.32 8.43 7.29
CA LEU A 225 -16.86 7.09 7.10
C LEU A 225 -16.52 6.53 5.71
N ILE A 226 -16.64 7.33 4.64
CA ILE A 226 -16.20 6.93 3.29
C ILE A 226 -14.71 6.61 3.30
N LYS A 227 -13.89 7.53 3.81
CA LYS A 227 -12.43 7.37 3.83
C LYS A 227 -12.00 6.13 4.60
N LEU A 228 -12.61 5.87 5.75
CA LEU A 228 -12.37 4.68 6.55
C LEU A 228 -12.89 3.41 5.86
N GLY A 229 -14.06 3.48 5.22
CA GLY A 229 -14.60 2.40 4.40
C GLY A 229 -13.63 1.99 3.29
N ILE A 230 -13.04 2.97 2.60
CA ILE A 230 -12.00 2.73 1.59
C ILE A 230 -10.75 2.10 2.23
N LYS A 231 -10.25 2.65 3.35
CA LYS A 231 -9.05 2.13 4.04
C LYS A 231 -9.22 0.71 4.59
N LEU A 232 -10.43 0.38 5.04
CA LEU A 232 -10.78 -0.93 5.60
C LEU A 232 -11.38 -1.89 4.56
N ASN A 233 -11.54 -1.45 3.32
CA ASN A 233 -12.21 -2.18 2.25
C ASN A 233 -13.65 -2.62 2.59
N ILE A 234 -14.41 -1.77 3.27
CA ILE A 234 -15.82 -2.00 3.65
C ILE A 234 -16.70 -1.43 2.54
N LYS A 235 -17.04 -2.29 1.58
CA LYS A 235 -17.78 -1.92 0.37
C LYS A 235 -19.14 -1.28 0.65
N GLU A 236 -19.89 -1.85 1.59
CA GLU A 236 -21.24 -1.41 1.93
C GLU A 236 -21.23 0.02 2.50
N GLU A 237 -20.24 0.35 3.36
CA GLU A 237 -20.11 1.69 3.94
C GLU A 237 -19.80 2.73 2.84
N VAL A 238 -18.91 2.41 1.90
CA VAL A 238 -18.60 3.34 0.80
C VAL A 238 -19.81 3.52 -0.11
N LEU A 239 -20.53 2.46 -0.45
CA LEU A 239 -21.71 2.52 -1.31
C LEU A 239 -22.87 3.28 -0.68
N GLU A 240 -23.19 3.01 0.59
CA GLU A 240 -24.27 3.68 1.32
C GLU A 240 -24.01 5.19 1.38
N ASN A 241 -22.80 5.59 1.79
CA ASN A 241 -22.45 6.99 1.93
C ASN A 241 -22.31 7.69 0.57
N ALA A 242 -21.76 7.03 -0.46
CA ALA A 242 -21.68 7.61 -1.81
C ALA A 242 -23.06 7.83 -2.42
N ARG A 243 -24.02 6.91 -2.20
CA ARG A 243 -25.42 7.12 -2.60
C ARG A 243 -26.04 8.30 -1.87
N TYR A 244 -25.78 8.44 -0.57
CA TYR A 244 -26.23 9.60 0.19
C TYR A 244 -25.68 10.92 -0.40
N LEU A 245 -24.40 10.97 -0.79
CA LEU A 245 -23.82 12.15 -1.44
C LEU A 245 -24.57 12.52 -2.74
N VAL A 246 -24.90 11.51 -3.56
CA VAL A 246 -25.67 11.68 -4.80
C VAL A 246 -27.10 12.17 -4.50
N GLU A 247 -27.82 11.48 -3.62
CA GLU A 247 -29.22 11.76 -3.28
C GLU A 247 -29.41 13.15 -2.67
N LYS A 248 -28.42 13.62 -1.90
CA LYS A 248 -28.44 14.95 -1.28
C LYS A 248 -27.73 16.02 -2.08
N ASN A 249 -27.19 15.67 -3.26
CA ASN A 249 -26.40 16.55 -4.11
C ASN A 249 -25.32 17.30 -3.30
N ILE A 250 -24.60 16.56 -2.46
CA ILE A 250 -23.53 17.13 -1.62
C ILE A 250 -22.31 17.34 -2.50
N ASP A 251 -21.73 18.54 -2.44
CA ASP A 251 -20.46 18.86 -3.07
C ASP A 251 -19.28 18.39 -2.21
N PHE A 252 -18.23 17.92 -2.87
CA PHE A 252 -17.00 17.47 -2.24
C PHE A 252 -15.80 17.79 -3.12
N SER A 253 -14.60 17.65 -2.56
CA SER A 253 -13.37 17.87 -3.32
C SER A 253 -13.17 16.78 -4.36
N GLU A 254 -12.42 17.12 -5.40
CA GLU A 254 -12.02 16.16 -6.42
C GLU A 254 -11.25 14.96 -5.86
N SER A 255 -10.44 15.15 -4.82
CA SER A 255 -9.71 14.05 -4.18
C SER A 255 -10.66 12.99 -3.63
N VAL A 256 -11.76 13.41 -2.99
CA VAL A 256 -12.79 12.51 -2.46
C VAL A 256 -13.51 11.80 -3.62
N TYR A 257 -13.83 12.54 -4.68
CA TYR A 257 -14.42 11.98 -5.89
C TYR A 257 -13.57 10.82 -6.45
N LEU A 258 -12.27 11.05 -6.65
CA LEU A 258 -11.37 10.05 -7.24
C LEU A 258 -11.15 8.84 -6.33
N GLU A 259 -11.06 9.04 -5.02
CA GLU A 259 -10.95 7.94 -4.06
C GLU A 259 -12.19 7.03 -4.11
N ILE A 260 -13.40 7.60 -4.14
CA ILE A 260 -14.64 6.85 -4.27
C ILE A 260 -14.69 6.15 -5.63
N PHE A 261 -14.43 6.89 -6.72
CA PHE A 261 -14.53 6.35 -8.07
C PHE A 261 -13.57 5.16 -8.28
N GLU A 262 -12.30 5.30 -7.87
CA GLU A 262 -11.32 4.21 -7.93
C GLU A 262 -11.76 3.00 -7.10
N PHE A 263 -12.24 3.23 -5.87
CA PHE A 263 -12.74 2.15 -5.02
C PHE A 263 -13.89 1.37 -5.67
N LEU A 264 -14.85 2.07 -6.28
CA LEU A 264 -15.97 1.44 -6.97
C LEU A 264 -15.51 0.60 -8.16
N LEU A 265 -14.54 1.09 -8.95
CA LEU A 265 -14.02 0.34 -10.09
C LEU A 265 -13.25 -0.91 -9.68
N ILE A 266 -12.43 -0.82 -8.64
CA ILE A 266 -11.71 -1.98 -8.09
C ILE A 266 -12.70 -2.99 -7.50
N GLY A 267 -13.75 -2.50 -6.83
CA GLY A 267 -14.82 -3.31 -6.24
C GLY A 267 -15.82 -3.91 -7.23
N GLY A 268 -15.63 -3.69 -8.54
CA GLY A 268 -16.49 -4.20 -9.62
C GLY A 268 -17.85 -3.50 -9.74
N GLU A 269 -18.06 -2.38 -9.05
CA GLU A 269 -19.30 -1.61 -9.03
C GLU A 269 -19.42 -0.67 -10.24
N TYR A 270 -19.19 -1.22 -11.44
CA TYR A 270 -18.98 -0.44 -12.67
C TYR A 270 -20.17 0.43 -13.06
N GLU A 271 -21.40 -0.06 -12.90
CA GLU A 271 -22.60 0.70 -13.24
C GLU A 271 -22.78 1.92 -12.33
N PHE A 272 -22.60 1.72 -11.01
CA PHE A 272 -22.66 2.83 -10.07
C PHE A 272 -21.48 3.79 -10.27
N ALA A 273 -20.28 3.27 -10.52
CA ALA A 273 -19.10 4.10 -10.81
C ALA A 273 -19.30 5.00 -12.03
N LEU A 274 -19.86 4.47 -13.13
CA LEU A 274 -20.15 5.24 -14.34
C LEU A 274 -21.21 6.32 -14.10
N ASN A 275 -22.29 5.99 -13.37
CA ASN A 275 -23.33 6.96 -13.01
C ASN A 275 -22.80 8.04 -12.06
N PHE A 276 -21.99 7.65 -11.08
CA PHE A 276 -21.32 8.57 -10.17
C PHE A 276 -20.38 9.50 -10.95
N SER A 277 -19.60 8.94 -11.87
CA SER A 277 -18.70 9.70 -12.73
C SER A 277 -19.44 10.71 -13.61
N SER A 278 -20.53 10.31 -14.28
CA SER A 278 -21.28 11.21 -15.17
C SER A 278 -21.87 12.42 -14.44
N LEU A 279 -22.19 12.28 -13.15
CA LEU A 279 -22.69 13.36 -12.30
C LEU A 279 -21.59 14.30 -11.81
N TYR A 280 -20.43 13.76 -11.41
CA TYR A 280 -19.40 14.54 -10.71
C TYR A 280 -18.21 14.94 -11.58
N PHE A 281 -17.79 14.11 -12.54
CA PHE A 281 -16.65 14.43 -13.41
C PHE A 281 -16.77 15.76 -14.16
N PRO A 282 -17.95 16.18 -14.67
CA PRO A 282 -18.09 17.48 -15.32
C PRO A 282 -17.68 18.67 -14.44
N LYS A 283 -17.79 18.56 -13.11
CA LYS A 283 -17.35 19.58 -12.15
C LYS A 283 -15.83 19.70 -12.06
N TYR A 284 -15.10 18.67 -12.48
CA TYR A 284 -13.63 18.55 -12.36
C TYR A 284 -12.93 18.46 -13.72
N ILE A 285 -13.59 18.83 -14.83
CA ILE A 285 -13.04 18.66 -16.19
C ILE A 285 -11.72 19.40 -16.43
N ASN A 286 -11.47 20.49 -15.69
CA ASN A 286 -10.26 21.30 -15.78
C ASN A 286 -9.19 20.91 -14.73
N SER A 287 -9.31 19.73 -14.14
CA SER A 287 -8.44 19.35 -13.05
C SER A 287 -7.07 18.80 -13.45
N SER A 288 -6.19 18.76 -12.46
CA SER A 288 -4.86 18.14 -12.55
C SER A 288 -4.88 16.61 -12.59
N PHE A 289 -6.01 15.94 -12.35
CA PHE A 289 -6.09 14.48 -12.19
C PHE A 289 -6.83 13.77 -13.34
N SER A 290 -7.06 14.48 -14.43
CA SER A 290 -7.67 13.93 -15.65
C SER A 290 -6.86 12.75 -16.22
N ASP A 291 -5.57 12.65 -15.91
CA ASP A 291 -4.71 11.49 -16.20
C ASP A 291 -5.17 10.22 -15.46
N LYS A 292 -5.31 10.29 -14.12
CA LYS A 292 -5.79 9.18 -13.28
C LYS A 292 -7.18 8.75 -13.73
N TYR A 293 -8.08 9.71 -13.92
CA TYR A 293 -9.44 9.45 -14.35
C TYR A 293 -9.49 8.74 -15.71
N SER A 294 -8.74 9.24 -16.69
CA SER A 294 -8.65 8.63 -18.02
C SER A 294 -8.08 7.21 -17.92
N TYR A 295 -7.02 7.00 -17.12
CA TYR A 295 -6.46 5.67 -16.91
C TYR A 295 -7.49 4.70 -16.30
N LEU A 296 -8.25 5.14 -15.29
CA LEU A 296 -9.28 4.34 -14.63
C LEU A 296 -10.42 3.96 -15.58
N LEU A 297 -10.86 4.88 -16.45
CA LEU A 297 -11.83 4.55 -17.51
C LEU A 297 -11.26 3.55 -18.52
N GLY A 298 -10.00 3.70 -18.91
CA GLY A 298 -9.33 2.71 -19.75
C GLY A 298 -9.40 1.30 -19.15
N LYS A 299 -9.11 1.17 -17.85
CA LYS A 299 -9.20 -0.10 -17.11
C LYS A 299 -10.63 -0.63 -17.02
N LEU A 300 -11.61 0.23 -16.82
CA LEU A 300 -13.03 -0.15 -16.80
C LEU A 300 -13.44 -0.76 -18.12
N TYR A 301 -13.19 -0.08 -19.24
CA TYR A 301 -13.60 -0.55 -20.56
C TYR A 301 -12.80 -1.76 -21.04
N GLU A 302 -11.62 -2.01 -20.48
CA GLU A 302 -10.83 -3.21 -20.71
C GLU A 302 -11.29 -4.42 -19.86
N SER A 303 -12.04 -4.20 -18.79
CA SER A 303 -12.50 -5.27 -17.88
C SER A 303 -13.49 -6.24 -18.54
N GLU A 304 -13.70 -7.41 -17.92
CA GLU A 304 -14.74 -8.39 -18.32
C GLU A 304 -16.17 -7.98 -17.91
N SER A 305 -16.41 -6.70 -17.64
CA SER A 305 -17.74 -6.20 -17.28
C SER A 305 -18.68 -6.16 -18.48
N LYS A 306 -19.98 -5.96 -18.21
CA LYS A 306 -20.97 -5.65 -19.26
C LYS A 306 -20.65 -4.37 -20.06
N HIS A 307 -19.74 -3.55 -19.56
CA HIS A 307 -19.31 -2.31 -20.21
C HIS A 307 -18.04 -2.47 -21.05
N LYS A 308 -17.51 -3.70 -21.17
CA LYS A 308 -16.31 -4.00 -21.95
C LYS A 308 -16.40 -3.42 -23.37
N ASP A 309 -15.42 -2.59 -23.72
CA ASP A 309 -15.34 -1.88 -24.99
C ASP A 309 -13.86 -1.51 -25.26
N PHE A 310 -13.15 -2.39 -25.98
CA PHE A 310 -11.72 -2.22 -26.20
C PHE A 310 -11.36 -0.96 -26.99
N LEU A 311 -12.26 -0.46 -27.85
CA LEU A 311 -12.03 0.79 -28.58
C LEU A 311 -12.09 1.99 -27.64
N LYS A 312 -13.03 2.00 -26.69
CA LYS A 312 -13.04 3.02 -25.62
C LYS A 312 -11.83 2.89 -24.71
N ALA A 313 -11.43 1.67 -24.34
CA ALA A 313 -10.23 1.47 -23.53
C ALA A 313 -8.99 2.08 -24.21
N LEU A 314 -8.80 1.79 -25.51
CA LEU A 314 -7.74 2.37 -26.34
C LEU A 314 -7.79 3.90 -26.36
N HIS A 315 -8.98 4.48 -26.55
CA HIS A 315 -9.17 5.92 -26.54
C HIS A 315 -8.69 6.55 -25.22
N TYR A 316 -9.15 6.01 -24.08
CA TYR A 316 -8.81 6.57 -22.77
C TYR A 316 -7.34 6.39 -22.41
N TYR A 317 -6.72 5.24 -22.72
CA TYR A 317 -5.27 5.10 -22.53
C TYR A 317 -4.48 6.06 -23.42
N LYS A 318 -4.92 6.29 -24.65
CA LYS A 318 -4.31 7.27 -25.54
C LYS A 318 -4.40 8.69 -24.97
N LEU A 319 -5.52 9.08 -24.36
CA LEU A 319 -5.63 10.39 -23.70
C LEU A 319 -4.58 10.60 -22.61
N VAL A 320 -4.24 9.55 -21.85
CA VAL A 320 -3.16 9.61 -20.85
C VAL A 320 -1.82 9.84 -21.53
N ILE A 321 -1.52 9.07 -22.58
CA ILE A 321 -0.23 9.10 -23.29
C ILE A 321 0.00 10.45 -23.98
N ASP A 322 -1.02 10.96 -24.67
CA ASP A 322 -0.89 12.15 -25.51
C ASP A 322 -0.81 13.44 -24.66
N ASN A 323 -1.54 13.49 -23.54
CA ASN A 323 -1.70 14.73 -22.77
C ASN A 323 -0.88 14.76 -21.46
N TYR A 324 -0.45 13.61 -20.94
CA TYR A 324 0.16 13.53 -19.60
C TYR A 324 1.46 12.70 -19.58
N PRO A 325 2.52 13.12 -20.30
CA PRO A 325 3.77 12.37 -20.43
C PRO A 325 4.57 12.21 -19.12
N PHE A 326 4.26 12.97 -18.08
CA PHE A 326 4.91 12.91 -16.77
C PHE A 326 4.01 12.29 -15.68
N SER A 327 2.84 11.78 -16.05
CA SER A 327 1.93 11.12 -15.11
C SER A 327 2.48 9.78 -14.62
N ASP A 328 2.21 9.45 -13.35
CA ASP A 328 2.45 8.10 -12.80
C ASP A 328 1.67 7.01 -13.55
N TYR A 329 0.62 7.39 -14.29
CA TYR A 329 -0.20 6.49 -15.11
C TYR A 329 0.31 6.36 -16.56
N TYR A 330 1.26 7.19 -17.00
CA TYR A 330 1.72 7.23 -18.39
C TYR A 330 2.22 5.87 -18.88
N GLU A 331 3.21 5.29 -18.19
CA GLU A 331 3.79 4.01 -18.62
C GLU A 331 2.77 2.87 -18.55
N ARG A 332 1.90 2.87 -17.52
CA ARG A 332 0.83 1.89 -17.38
C ARG A 332 -0.16 1.97 -18.54
N ALA A 333 -0.60 3.18 -18.88
CA ALA A 333 -1.50 3.42 -20.01
C ALA A 333 -0.84 3.03 -21.34
N LYS A 334 0.44 3.38 -21.54
CA LYS A 334 1.21 3.05 -22.75
C LYS A 334 1.32 1.55 -22.98
N ILE A 335 1.62 0.78 -21.94
CA ILE A 335 1.69 -0.68 -22.01
C ILE A 335 0.33 -1.25 -22.43
N ARG A 336 -0.76 -0.84 -21.77
CA ARG A 336 -2.11 -1.33 -22.11
C ARG A 336 -2.54 -0.91 -23.51
N TYR A 337 -2.27 0.33 -23.91
CA TYR A 337 -2.56 0.84 -25.25
C TYR A 337 -1.85 0.02 -26.33
N LEU A 338 -0.54 -0.22 -26.19
CA LEU A 338 0.24 -1.00 -27.17
C LEU A 338 -0.21 -2.46 -27.22
N PHE A 339 -0.62 -3.04 -26.09
CA PHE A 339 -1.18 -4.38 -26.05
C PHE A 339 -2.50 -4.45 -26.83
N LEU A 340 -3.48 -3.60 -26.50
CA LEU A 340 -4.80 -3.62 -27.13
C LEU A 340 -4.72 -3.33 -28.63
N LYS A 341 -3.85 -2.40 -29.06
CA LYS A 341 -3.67 -2.00 -30.46
C LYS A 341 -3.18 -3.13 -31.38
N ARG A 342 -2.63 -4.21 -30.82
CA ARG A 342 -2.22 -5.39 -31.62
C ARG A 342 -3.40 -6.25 -32.03
N PHE A 343 -4.53 -6.14 -31.33
CA PHE A 343 -5.70 -7.02 -31.49
C PHE A 343 -6.93 -6.28 -32.01
N PHE A 344 -7.01 -4.97 -31.78
CA PHE A 344 -8.10 -4.08 -32.17
C PHE A 344 -7.52 -2.82 -32.83
#